data_AF-A0A413ITX0-F1
#
_entry.id   AF-A0A413ITX0-F1
#
_cell.length_a   1.000
_cell.length_b   1.000
_cell.length_c   1.000
_cell.angle_alpha   90.00
_cell.angle_beta   90.00
_cell.angle_gamma   90.00
#
_symmetry.space_group_name_H-M   'P 1'
#
loop_
_entity.id
_entity.type
_entity.pdbx_description
1 polymer ?
#
loop_
_entity_poly.entity_id
_entity_poly.type
_entity_poly.pdbx_seq_one_letter_code
_entity_poly.pdbx_strand_id
1 'polypeptide(L)'
;MKAEDLVNNNSLTNIEVTGRDTVVYTGIALTAINMARMEERENVLKWISVKERLPDPGEEVLLFEEGSPRPFEIGWLREKQGDHKSNWALQNGDVVFEVTYWMPIPKLP
;
A
#
# COMPACT_ATOMS: atom_id res chain seq x y z
N MET A 1 6.00 9.51 13.41
CA MET A 1 7.22 8.86 13.92
C MET A 1 7.25 7.49 13.31
N LYS A 2 8.28 7.18 12.54
CA LYS A 2 8.49 5.90 11.85
C LYS A 2 9.35 4.96 12.69
N ALA A 3 9.32 3.67 12.38
CA ALA A 3 10.24 2.68 12.94
C ALA A 3 11.72 3.11 12.81
N GLU A 4 12.09 3.69 11.67
CA GLU A 4 13.43 4.22 11.40
C GLU A 4 13.82 5.34 12.37
N ASP A 5 12.87 6.24 12.69
CA ASP A 5 13.12 7.36 13.61
C ASP A 5 13.50 6.84 15.02
N LEU A 6 12.96 5.70 15.44
CA LEU A 6 13.26 5.13 16.76
C LEU A 6 14.62 4.45 16.83
N VAL A 7 15.08 3.84 15.74
CA VAL A 7 16.42 3.27 15.67
C VAL A 7 17.45 4.39 15.64
N ASN A 8 17.23 5.42 14.82
CA ASN A 8 18.17 6.51 14.60
C ASN A 8 18.30 7.46 15.81
N ASN A 9 17.26 7.59 16.64
CA ASN A 9 17.27 8.43 17.84
C ASN A 9 17.65 7.67 19.12
N ASN A 10 18.17 6.45 19.01
CA ASN A 10 18.59 5.68 20.17
C ASN A 10 19.88 6.25 20.78
N SER A 11 19.73 7.12 21.79
CA SER A 11 20.85 7.68 22.54
C SER A 11 21.21 6.75 23.71
N LEU A 12 22.08 5.78 23.46
CA LEU A 12 22.74 5.02 24.52
C LEU A 12 24.02 5.76 24.93
N THR A 13 24.07 6.20 26.19
CA THR A 13 25.29 6.77 26.79
C THR A 13 26.01 5.70 27.60
N ASN A 14 27.33 5.84 27.76
CA ASN A 14 28.19 4.95 28.56
C ASN A 14 28.39 3.51 28.04
N ILE A 15 28.26 3.28 26.73
CA ILE A 15 28.69 2.02 26.09
C ILE A 15 29.79 2.36 25.09
N GLU A 16 30.96 1.73 25.26
CA GLU A 16 32.06 1.83 24.29
C GLU A 16 31.81 0.81 23.17
N VAL A 17 31.48 1.31 21.98
CA VAL A 17 31.34 0.49 20.77
C VAL A 17 32.61 0.67 19.93
N THR A 18 33.33 -0.42 19.68
CA THR A 18 34.52 -0.38 18.83
C THR A 18 34.13 -0.66 17.38
N GLY A 19 34.70 0.07 16.42
CA GLY A 19 34.38 -0.07 14.99
C GLY A 19 33.31 0.90 14.46
N ARG A 20 32.61 0.53 13.38
CA ARG A 20 31.50 1.31 12.77
C ARG A 20 30.12 0.78 13.17
N ASP A 21 30.06 0.07 14.29
CA ASP A 21 28.85 -0.62 14.72
C ASP A 21 27.97 0.30 15.57
N THR A 22 26.65 0.09 15.50
CA THR A 22 25.66 0.81 16.31
C THR A 22 25.02 -0.16 17.29
N VAL A 23 24.96 0.20 18.57
CA VAL A 23 24.27 -0.59 19.60
C VAL A 23 22.89 -0.02 19.85
N VAL A 24 21.88 -0.89 19.91
CA VAL A 24 20.47 -0.53 20.10
C VAL A 24 19.91 -1.34 21.27
N TYR A 25 19.24 -0.68 22.22
CA TYR A 25 18.51 -1.36 23.30
C TYR A 25 17.42 -2.28 22.73
N THR A 26 17.37 -3.53 23.19
CA THR A 26 16.45 -4.56 22.67
C THR A 26 14.99 -4.12 22.64
N GLY A 27 14.53 -3.38 23.65
CA GLY A 27 13.16 -2.85 23.68
C GLY A 27 12.88 -1.86 22.54
N ILE A 28 13.86 -1.01 22.17
CA ILE A 28 13.72 -0.08 21.04
C ILE A 28 13.72 -0.85 19.73
N ALA A 29 14.59 -1.85 19.57
CA ALA A 29 14.65 -2.69 18.38
C ALA A 29 13.33 -3.46 18.15
N LEU A 30 12.78 -4.09 19.19
CA LEU A 30 11.50 -4.81 19.10
C LEU A 30 10.34 -3.87 18.78
N THR A 31 10.34 -2.67 19.35
CA THR A 31 9.28 -1.68 19.11
C THR A 31 9.36 -1.18 17.66
N ALA A 32 10.56 -0.87 17.14
CA ALA A 32 10.77 -0.49 15.74
C ALA A 32 10.33 -1.60 14.77
N ILE A 33 10.63 -2.87 15.06
CA ILE A 33 10.18 -4.01 14.24
C ILE A 33 8.64 -4.07 14.20
N ASN A 34 7.97 -3.89 15.34
CA ASN A 34 6.51 -3.91 15.38
C ASN A 34 5.90 -2.72 14.64
N MET A 35 6.48 -1.51 14.75
CA MET A 35 6.06 -0.36 13.96
C MET A 35 6.27 -0.57 12.46
N ALA A 36 7.42 -1.10 12.03
CA ALA A 36 7.66 -1.38 10.62
C ALA A 36 6.63 -2.36 10.04
N ARG A 37 6.26 -3.39 10.82
CA ARG A 37 5.18 -4.33 10.45
C ARG A 37 3.81 -3.67 10.39
N MET A 38 3.52 -2.72 11.28
CA MET A 38 2.27 -1.96 11.25
C MET A 38 2.22 -1.00 10.05
N GLU A 39 3.32 -0.27 9.78
CA GLU A 39 3.47 0.61 8.62
C GLU A 39 3.29 -0.19 7.30
N GLU A 40 3.86 -1.39 7.22
CA GLU A 40 3.66 -2.28 6.07
C GLU A 40 2.19 -2.69 5.93
N ARG A 41 1.52 -3.08 7.03
CA ARG A 41 0.09 -3.45 7.02
C ARG A 41 -0.82 -2.27 6.64
N GLU A 42 -0.53 -1.07 7.13
CA GLU A 42 -1.25 0.14 6.75
C GLU A 42 -1.07 0.48 5.27
N ASN A 43 0.12 0.25 4.71
CA ASN A 43 0.36 0.42 3.28
C ASN A 43 -0.38 -0.60 2.41
N VAL A 44 -0.57 -1.84 2.87
CA VAL A 44 -1.29 -2.89 2.12
C VAL A 44 -2.81 -2.63 2.05
N LEU A 45 -3.38 -1.88 2.99
CA LEU A 45 -4.82 -1.65 3.11
C LEU A 45 -5.26 -0.22 2.80
N LYS A 46 -4.53 0.50 1.94
CA LYS A 46 -4.86 1.88 1.59
C LYS A 46 -5.56 1.97 0.23
N TRP A 47 -6.78 2.53 0.23
CA TRP A 47 -7.45 2.98 -0.99
C TRP A 47 -6.72 4.20 -1.57
N ILE A 48 -6.36 4.10 -2.84
CA ILE A 48 -5.63 5.10 -3.62
C ILE A 48 -6.63 5.72 -4.59
N SER A 49 -6.74 7.05 -4.58
CA SER A 49 -7.61 7.73 -5.55
C SER A 49 -7.04 7.60 -6.96
N VAL A 50 -7.88 7.32 -7.95
CA VAL A 50 -7.47 7.33 -9.37
C VAL A 50 -6.93 8.69 -9.81
N LYS A 51 -7.26 9.77 -9.08
CA LYS A 51 -6.73 11.13 -9.30
C LYS A 51 -5.32 11.32 -8.75
N GLU A 52 -4.95 10.56 -7.71
CA GLU A 52 -3.62 10.60 -7.11
C GLU A 52 -2.64 9.75 -7.91
N ARG A 53 -3.03 8.51 -8.21
CA ARG A 53 -2.20 7.54 -8.92
C ARG A 53 -3.07 6.48 -9.58
N LEU A 54 -2.64 5.98 -10.72
CA LEU A 54 -3.23 4.81 -11.39
C LEU A 54 -2.37 3.55 -11.12
N PRO A 55 -2.97 2.35 -11.09
CA PRO A 55 -2.21 1.10 -11.05
C PRO A 55 -1.48 0.87 -12.37
N ASP A 56 -0.56 -0.09 -12.41
CA ASP A 56 0.09 -0.45 -13.66
C ASP A 56 -0.93 -1.07 -14.63
N PRO A 57 -0.89 -0.75 -15.94
CA PRO A 57 -1.81 -1.36 -16.89
C PRO A 57 -1.74 -2.90 -16.87
N GLY A 58 -2.90 -3.54 -16.76
CA GLY A 58 -3.01 -5.01 -16.62
C GLY A 58 -2.79 -5.55 -15.20
N GLU A 59 -2.47 -4.71 -14.21
CA GLU A 59 -2.42 -5.12 -12.80
C GLU A 59 -3.84 -5.34 -12.26
N GLU A 60 -4.10 -6.53 -11.72
CA GLU A 60 -5.36 -6.81 -11.03
C GLU A 60 -5.39 -6.13 -9.66
N VAL A 61 -6.40 -5.29 -9.46
CA VAL A 61 -6.61 -4.49 -8.25
C VAL A 61 -8.06 -4.57 -7.80
N LEU A 62 -8.32 -4.27 -6.54
CA LEU A 62 -9.67 -4.06 -6.05
C LEU A 62 -10.08 -2.62 -6.38
N LEU A 63 -11.19 -2.46 -7.08
CA LEU A 63 -11.74 -1.18 -7.53
C LEU A 63 -12.88 -0.77 -6.61
N PHE A 64 -13.02 0.53 -6.39
CA PHE A 64 -14.17 1.15 -5.75
C PHE A 64 -14.95 2.00 -6.74
N GLU A 65 -16.21 1.64 -6.95
CA GLU A 65 -17.16 2.40 -7.75
C GLU A 65 -18.18 3.08 -6.84
N GLU A 66 -18.12 4.42 -6.79
CA GLU A 66 -19.03 5.20 -5.96
C GLU A 66 -20.46 5.14 -6.52
N GLY A 67 -21.44 4.82 -5.67
CA GLY A 67 -22.84 4.74 -6.07
C GLY A 67 -23.27 3.40 -6.69
N SER A 68 -22.36 2.43 -6.84
CA SER A 68 -22.71 1.08 -7.30
C SER A 68 -23.30 0.23 -6.16
N PRO A 69 -24.31 -0.63 -6.44
CA PRO A 69 -24.82 -1.61 -5.46
C PRO A 69 -23.78 -2.69 -5.11
N ARG A 70 -22.76 -2.87 -5.95
CA ARG A 70 -21.57 -3.68 -5.69
C ARG A 70 -20.35 -2.77 -5.78
N PRO A 71 -20.06 -2.00 -4.72
CA PRO A 71 -19.06 -0.94 -4.80
C PRO A 71 -17.64 -1.48 -4.88
N PHE A 72 -17.41 -2.77 -4.64
CA PHE A 72 -16.10 -3.40 -4.70
C PHE A 72 -16.07 -4.49 -5.76
N GLU A 73 -15.18 -4.35 -6.75
CA GLU A 73 -15.02 -5.31 -7.85
C GLU A 73 -13.53 -5.51 -8.16
N ILE A 74 -13.15 -6.69 -8.66
CA ILE A 74 -11.79 -6.93 -9.14
C ILE A 74 -11.69 -6.53 -10.61
N GLY A 75 -10.67 -5.75 -10.94
CA GLY A 75 -10.44 -5.30 -12.31
C GLY A 75 -9.04 -4.77 -12.54
N TRP A 76 -8.80 -4.25 -13.73
CA TRP A 76 -7.50 -3.69 -14.12
C TRP A 76 -7.68 -2.49 -15.05
N LEU A 77 -6.68 -1.61 -15.05
CA LEU A 77 -6.58 -0.53 -16.02
C LEU A 77 -6.12 -1.13 -17.37
N ARG A 78 -6.84 -0.82 -18.43
CA ARG A 78 -6.48 -1.20 -19.80
C ARG A 78 -5.44 -0.23 -20.36
N GLU A 79 -4.56 -0.73 -21.23
CA GLU A 79 -3.83 0.16 -22.12
C GLU A 79 -4.83 0.96 -22.98
N LYS A 80 -4.59 2.26 -23.16
CA LYS A 80 -5.42 3.09 -24.03
C LYS A 80 -5.36 2.56 -25.46
N GLN A 81 -6.35 1.75 -25.85
CA GLN A 81 -6.59 1.34 -27.23
C GLN A 81 -8.05 1.62 -27.60
N GLY A 82 -8.25 2.45 -28.63
CA GLY A 82 -9.57 2.64 -29.25
C GLY A 82 -10.60 3.43 -28.45
N ASP A 83 -11.87 3.26 -28.86
CA ASP A 83 -13.04 4.05 -28.44
C ASP A 83 -13.81 3.39 -27.28
N HIS A 84 -13.09 2.83 -26.31
CA HIS A 84 -13.71 2.16 -25.16
C HIS A 84 -14.40 3.19 -24.24
N LYS A 85 -15.65 2.89 -23.84
CA LYS A 85 -16.44 3.74 -22.92
C LYS A 85 -15.80 3.92 -21.54
N SER A 86 -14.92 2.99 -21.15
CA SER A 86 -14.16 3.04 -19.90
C SER A 86 -12.76 2.47 -20.15
N ASN A 87 -11.76 3.04 -19.47
CA ASN A 87 -10.39 2.51 -19.49
C ASN A 87 -10.23 1.32 -18.53
N TRP A 88 -11.28 0.93 -17.79
CA TRP A 88 -11.23 -0.15 -16.83
C TRP A 88 -11.86 -1.43 -17.39
N ALA A 89 -11.23 -2.57 -17.10
CA ALA A 89 -11.82 -3.89 -17.30
C ALA A 89 -12.18 -4.48 -15.94
N LEU A 90 -13.34 -5.14 -15.87
CA LEU A 90 -13.70 -5.96 -14.72
C LEU A 90 -13.49 -7.44 -15.02
N GLN A 91 -13.12 -8.20 -13.99
CA GLN A 91 -12.96 -9.65 -14.07
C GLN A 91 -14.31 -10.35 -14.39
N ASN A 92 -15.43 -9.79 -13.93
CA ASN A 92 -16.77 -10.32 -14.18
C ASN A 92 -17.31 -9.99 -15.60
N GLY A 93 -16.59 -9.18 -16.39
CA GLY A 93 -17.00 -8.76 -17.73
C GLY A 93 -18.01 -7.62 -17.79
N ASP A 94 -18.45 -7.09 -16.64
CA ASP A 94 -19.36 -5.95 -16.56
C ASP A 94 -18.67 -4.63 -16.97
N VAL A 95 -19.48 -3.64 -17.30
CA VAL A 95 -19.03 -2.28 -17.64
C VAL A 95 -19.05 -1.43 -16.38
N VAL A 96 -17.91 -0.83 -16.05
CA VAL A 96 -17.78 0.16 -14.97
C VAL A 96 -17.79 1.57 -15.51
N PHE A 97 -18.50 2.45 -14.81
CA PHE A 97 -18.71 3.83 -15.23
C PHE A 97 -17.69 4.77 -14.60
N GLU A 98 -17.51 4.71 -13.27
CA GLU A 98 -16.70 5.70 -12.56
C GLU A 98 -15.92 5.08 -11.37
N VAL A 99 -14.77 4.46 -11.66
CA VAL A 99 -13.82 4.08 -10.61
C VAL A 99 -13.27 5.35 -9.97
N THR A 100 -13.44 5.50 -8.66
CA THR A 100 -12.91 6.65 -7.91
C THR A 100 -11.69 6.29 -7.07
N TYR A 101 -11.59 5.04 -6.60
CA TYR A 101 -10.44 4.52 -5.85
C TYR A 101 -10.08 3.10 -6.27
N TRP A 102 -8.84 2.72 -6.00
CA TRP A 102 -8.35 1.35 -6.15
C TRP A 102 -7.43 0.97 -4.98
N MET A 103 -7.23 -0.32 -4.74
CA MET A 103 -6.18 -0.81 -3.85
C MET A 103 -5.59 -2.12 -4.36
N PRO A 104 -4.31 -2.43 -4.03
CA PRO A 104 -3.76 -3.75 -4.28
C PRO A 104 -4.63 -4.84 -3.66
N ILE A 105 -4.79 -5.98 -4.33
CA ILE A 105 -5.55 -7.09 -3.77
C ILE A 105 -4.84 -7.58 -2.50
N PRO A 106 -5.48 -7.56 -1.32
CA PRO A 106 -4.86 -8.01 -0.10
C PRO A 106 -4.48 -9.48 -0.20
N LYS A 107 -3.23 -9.82 0.10
CA LYS A 107 -2.83 -11.21 0.27
C LYS A 107 -3.44 -11.71 1.57
N LEU A 108 -4.31 -12.72 1.49
CA LEU A 108 -4.83 -13.38 2.69
C LEU A 108 -3.67 -14.08 3.42
N PRO A 109 -3.65 -14.04 4.77
CA PRO A 109 -2.62 -14.66 5.59
C PRO A 109 -2.64 -16.20 5.56
#